data_AF-I3RAR8-F1
#
_entry.id   AF-I3RAR8-F1
#
_cell.length_a   1.000
_cell.length_b   1.000
_cell.length_c   1.000
_cell.angle_alpha   90.00
_cell.angle_beta   90.00
_cell.angle_gamma   90.00
#
_symmetry.space_group_name_H-M   'P 1'
#
loop_
_entity.id
_entity.type
_entity.pdbx_description
1 polymer ?
#
loop_
_entity_poly.entity_id
_entity_poly.type
_entity_poly.pdbx_seq_one_letter_code
_entity_poly.pdbx_strand_id
1 'polypeptide(L)'
;MPPTRRSLLRSTALLSLGLAAGCLGGGGSGGTTNSTDNDTNSTDTTATGTDETMTDTDDTTDTDETTGTDETDTSDGTQPAHSPELSLANVDKAADAPIEHSIEVTKAATTDEHPPQVRVTLTNTSDEAVQAGEGRDIFFKYITDDSDELILLPAGSEYSADPGCWRLKESLFLTQEYQMISLDPGESRSELVDLYGAAKQEGEEETCLSVGEFSFESNFSVGASEADEKQEAKCRFSISLE
;
A
#
# COMPACT_ATOMS: atom_id res chain seq x y z
N MET A 1 -15.30 39.79 -37.01
CA MET A 1 -14.48 39.71 -38.24
C MET A 1 -13.12 39.11 -37.89
N PRO A 2 -12.86 37.84 -38.19
CA PRO A 2 -11.50 37.28 -38.24
C PRO A 2 -10.95 37.38 -39.69
N PRO A 3 -9.62 37.44 -39.86
CA PRO A 3 -8.85 36.24 -40.27
C PRO A 3 -7.45 36.22 -39.60
N THR A 4 -6.65 35.15 -39.55
CA THR A 4 -6.10 34.38 -40.67
C THR A 4 -5.29 33.19 -40.13
N ARG A 5 -5.39 32.04 -40.80
CA ARG A 5 -4.65 30.78 -40.57
C ARG A 5 -3.19 30.82 -41.04
N ARG A 6 -2.31 30.03 -40.41
CA ARG A 6 -1.10 29.37 -40.96
C ARG A 6 -0.88 28.08 -40.14
N SER A 7 -1.18 26.86 -40.60
CA SER A 7 -0.63 26.00 -41.67
C SER A 7 0.78 25.44 -41.41
N LEU A 8 0.80 24.19 -40.93
CA LEU A 8 1.58 23.01 -41.35
C LEU A 8 3.10 23.12 -41.53
N LEU A 9 3.83 22.29 -40.78
CA LEU A 9 4.95 21.51 -41.31
C LEU A 9 4.90 20.08 -40.75
N ARG A 10 4.46 19.16 -41.63
CA ARG A 10 4.80 17.75 -41.60
C ARG A 10 6.32 17.62 -41.78
N SER A 11 6.95 16.71 -41.04
CA SER A 11 8.19 16.08 -41.51
C SER A 11 8.18 14.61 -41.09
N THR A 12 8.17 13.78 -42.11
CA THR A 12 8.20 12.32 -42.11
C THR A 12 9.64 11.90 -42.40
N ALA A 13 10.23 10.99 -41.62
CA ALA A 13 11.33 10.08 -42.00
C ALA A 13 11.80 9.33 -40.75
N LEU A 14 12.25 8.07 -40.75
CA LEU A 14 12.30 6.98 -41.73
C LEU A 14 12.57 5.72 -40.88
N LEU A 15 11.86 4.63 -41.18
CA LEU A 15 12.09 3.31 -40.59
C LEU A 15 13.53 2.82 -40.83
N SER A 16 14.16 2.24 -39.83
CA SER A 16 15.25 1.27 -40.02
C SER A 16 15.02 0.04 -39.14
N LEU A 17 14.59 -1.04 -39.80
CA LEU A 17 14.46 -2.40 -39.27
C LEU A 17 15.85 -3.05 -39.27
N GLY A 18 16.37 -3.39 -38.09
CA GLY A 18 17.53 -4.25 -37.92
C GLY A 18 17.12 -5.60 -37.36
N LEU A 19 16.94 -6.60 -38.23
CA LEU A 19 16.77 -8.00 -37.86
C LEU A 19 18.17 -8.62 -37.64
N ALA A 20 18.49 -8.99 -36.41
CA ALA A 20 19.63 -9.84 -36.10
C ALA A 20 19.13 -11.26 -35.80
N ALA A 21 19.52 -12.21 -36.65
CA ALA A 21 19.32 -13.64 -36.52
C ALA A 21 20.61 -14.32 -36.03
N GLY A 22 20.47 -15.42 -35.28
CA GLY A 22 21.55 -16.34 -34.85
C GLY A 22 21.63 -16.42 -33.31
N CYS A 23 21.68 -17.57 -32.65
CA CYS A 23 22.17 -18.89 -33.03
C CYS A 23 21.35 -20.01 -32.36
N LEU A 24 21.03 -21.04 -33.14
CA LEU A 24 20.68 -22.37 -32.69
C LEU A 24 21.95 -23.13 -32.27
N GLY A 25 21.95 -23.70 -31.07
CA GLY A 25 22.84 -24.79 -30.65
C GLY A 25 22.17 -25.50 -29.47
N GLY A 26 22.01 -26.82 -29.40
CA GLY A 26 22.62 -27.90 -30.16
C GLY A 26 23.47 -28.78 -29.24
N GLY A 27 22.88 -29.79 -28.59
CA GLY A 27 23.57 -31.05 -28.25
C GLY A 27 23.69 -31.47 -26.77
N GLY A 28 23.37 -32.74 -26.51
CA GLY A 28 23.76 -33.56 -25.33
C GLY A 28 22.59 -33.84 -24.38
N SER A 29 21.91 -35.00 -24.36
CA SER A 29 22.29 -36.44 -24.30
C SER A 29 22.87 -36.91 -22.96
N GLY A 30 22.21 -37.91 -22.36
CA GLY A 30 22.61 -38.66 -21.16
C GLY A 30 21.94 -38.14 -19.89
N GLY A 31 20.99 -38.81 -19.23
CA GLY A 31 20.83 -40.25 -19.03
C GLY A 31 21.39 -40.62 -17.67
N THR A 32 20.55 -40.70 -16.64
CA THR A 32 20.67 -41.65 -15.53
C THR A 32 19.36 -41.66 -14.75
N THR A 33 18.60 -42.73 -14.96
CA THR A 33 17.63 -43.28 -14.02
C THR A 33 18.32 -43.57 -12.70
N ASN A 34 17.82 -43.03 -11.59
CA ASN A 34 18.04 -43.66 -10.30
C ASN A 34 16.70 -43.74 -9.58
N SER A 35 16.13 -44.94 -9.65
CA SER A 35 15.10 -45.40 -8.74
C SER A 35 15.62 -45.29 -7.31
N THR A 36 14.81 -44.74 -6.42
CA THR A 36 14.87 -45.09 -5.01
C THR A 36 13.44 -45.16 -4.54
N ASP A 37 12.91 -46.38 -4.54
CA ASP A 37 11.76 -46.75 -3.75
C ASP A 37 12.06 -46.41 -2.29
N ASN A 38 11.16 -45.69 -1.63
CA ASN A 38 10.96 -45.90 -0.21
C ASN A 38 9.47 -45.73 0.12
N ASP A 39 8.87 -46.90 0.34
CA ASP A 39 7.53 -47.13 0.87
C ASP A 39 7.36 -46.60 2.30
N THR A 40 6.07 -46.54 2.70
CA THR A 40 5.51 -46.42 4.06
C THR A 40 5.68 -45.06 4.74
N ASN A 41 4.62 -44.41 5.25
CA ASN A 41 3.56 -44.98 6.05
C ASN A 41 2.28 -44.11 5.96
N SER A 42 1.17 -44.78 5.69
CA SER A 42 -0.19 -44.24 5.78
C SER A 42 -0.70 -44.46 7.20
N THR A 43 -1.18 -43.41 7.86
CA THR A 43 -2.06 -43.53 9.02
C THR A 43 -3.32 -42.73 8.77
N ASP A 44 -4.27 -43.45 8.18
CA ASP A 44 -5.71 -43.32 8.36
C ASP A 44 -6.05 -43.45 9.85
N THR A 45 -6.85 -42.54 10.40
CA THR A 45 -7.60 -42.77 11.62
C THR A 45 -8.99 -42.22 11.42
N THR A 46 -9.88 -43.15 11.14
CA THR A 46 -11.30 -42.99 10.93
C THR A 46 -12.03 -42.98 12.28
N ALA A 47 -13.05 -42.12 12.35
CA ALA A 47 -14.41 -42.44 12.81
C ALA A 47 -14.87 -42.07 14.24
N THR A 48 -16.00 -41.33 14.20
CA THR A 48 -17.28 -41.48 14.94
C THR A 48 -17.45 -40.90 16.33
N GLY A 49 -18.50 -40.10 16.46
CA GLY A 49 -19.10 -39.72 17.75
C GLY A 49 -20.22 -38.69 17.59
N THR A 50 -21.29 -39.04 16.86
CA THR A 50 -22.59 -38.38 16.94
C THR A 50 -23.19 -38.69 18.31
N ASP A 51 -23.54 -37.67 19.09
CA ASP A 51 -24.43 -37.84 20.24
C ASP A 51 -25.52 -36.78 20.20
N GLU A 52 -26.73 -37.24 19.92
CA GLU A 52 -27.97 -36.47 19.95
C GLU A 52 -28.48 -36.47 21.38
N THR A 53 -28.49 -35.31 22.04
CA THR A 53 -29.28 -35.15 23.26
C THR A 53 -30.52 -34.31 22.94
N MET A 54 -31.65 -35.00 22.77
CA MET A 54 -32.97 -34.40 22.83
C MET A 54 -33.32 -34.04 24.27
N THR A 55 -33.65 -32.78 24.51
CA THR A 55 -34.52 -32.37 25.61
C THR A 55 -35.56 -31.40 25.08
N ASP A 56 -36.76 -31.93 24.86
CA ASP A 56 -38.01 -31.17 24.73
C ASP A 56 -38.20 -30.31 25.98
N THR A 57 -38.43 -29.00 25.78
CA THR A 57 -39.19 -28.16 26.70
C THR A 57 -39.93 -27.13 25.85
N ASP A 58 -41.21 -27.41 25.61
CA ASP A 58 -42.21 -26.40 25.30
C ASP A 58 -42.27 -25.40 26.46
N ASP A 59 -42.02 -24.12 26.19
CA ASP A 59 -42.84 -23.07 26.80
C ASP A 59 -42.92 -21.84 25.87
N THR A 60 -44.15 -21.55 25.47
CA THR A 60 -44.56 -20.45 24.63
C THR A 60 -44.60 -19.15 25.43
N THR A 61 -43.92 -18.09 24.97
CA THR A 61 -44.43 -16.71 25.11
C THR A 61 -43.89 -15.81 24.01
N ASP A 62 -44.82 -15.11 23.37
CA ASP A 62 -44.67 -14.10 22.33
C ASP A 62 -43.77 -12.90 22.70
N THR A 63 -43.29 -12.26 21.63
CA THR A 63 -42.87 -10.84 21.51
C THR A 63 -41.55 -10.43 22.15
N ASP A 64 -40.53 -10.20 21.31
CA ASP A 64 -40.09 -8.82 21.07
C ASP A 64 -39.24 -8.72 19.79
N GLU A 65 -39.61 -7.76 18.94
CA GLU A 65 -38.75 -7.22 17.88
C GLU A 65 -37.44 -6.76 18.51
N THR A 66 -36.36 -7.48 18.24
CA THR A 66 -35.01 -6.94 18.40
C THR A 66 -34.40 -6.82 17.01
N THR A 67 -34.31 -5.56 16.59
CA THR A 67 -33.52 -5.04 15.48
C THR A 67 -32.20 -5.79 15.37
N GLY A 68 -31.95 -6.38 14.19
CA GLY A 68 -30.65 -6.89 13.82
C GLY A 68 -29.62 -5.78 13.94
N THR A 69 -28.75 -5.89 14.94
CA THR A 69 -27.44 -5.26 14.90
C THR A 69 -26.64 -6.00 13.84
N ASP A 70 -26.24 -5.27 12.79
CA ASP A 70 -25.14 -5.64 11.92
C ASP A 70 -23.99 -6.11 12.82
N GLU A 71 -23.67 -7.40 12.78
CA GLU A 71 -22.38 -7.87 13.23
C GLU A 71 -21.38 -7.50 12.15
N THR A 72 -20.92 -6.25 12.20
CA THR A 72 -19.62 -5.91 11.63
C THR A 72 -18.59 -6.72 12.39
N ASP A 73 -17.99 -7.67 11.70
CA ASP A 73 -16.90 -8.54 12.15
C ASP A 73 -15.65 -7.68 12.44
N THR A 74 -15.70 -6.88 13.51
CA THR A 74 -14.60 -6.03 13.98
C THR A 74 -13.85 -6.77 15.07
N SER A 75 -13.06 -7.76 14.65
CA SER A 75 -11.90 -8.20 15.43
C SER A 75 -10.71 -7.29 15.11
N ASP A 76 -10.90 -5.96 15.13
CA ASP A 76 -9.78 -5.04 15.26
C ASP A 76 -9.48 -5.01 16.76
N GLY A 77 -8.25 -5.40 17.15
CA GLY A 77 -7.85 -5.63 18.53
C GLY A 77 -8.14 -4.51 19.54
N THR A 78 -7.72 -4.72 20.79
CA THR A 78 -7.99 -3.75 21.86
C THR A 78 -7.22 -2.45 21.61
N GLN A 79 -7.93 -1.32 21.60
CA GLN A 79 -7.33 0.01 21.58
C GLN A 79 -6.71 0.32 22.96
N PRO A 80 -5.41 0.65 23.04
CA PRO A 80 -4.79 1.05 24.29
C PRO A 80 -5.37 2.36 24.83
N ALA A 81 -5.37 2.50 26.15
CA ALA A 81 -5.84 3.72 26.79
C ALA A 81 -4.95 4.91 26.39
N HIS A 82 -5.57 6.03 26.01
CA HIS A 82 -4.90 7.26 25.58
C HIS A 82 -4.10 7.17 24.27
N SER A 83 -4.39 6.17 23.43
CA SER A 83 -3.88 6.19 22.04
C SER A 83 -4.58 7.29 21.24
N PRO A 84 -3.82 8.12 20.51
CA PRO A 84 -4.42 9.15 19.67
C PRO A 84 -5.19 8.54 18.50
N GLU A 85 -6.22 9.26 18.06
CA GLU A 85 -7.01 8.92 16.88
C GLU A 85 -6.51 9.70 15.65
N LEU A 86 -6.28 8.98 14.56
CA LEU A 86 -5.86 9.53 13.29
C LEU A 86 -7.03 10.12 12.51
N SER A 87 -6.86 11.38 12.07
CA SER A 87 -7.74 12.02 11.11
C SER A 87 -6.94 12.73 10.01
N LEU A 88 -7.55 12.87 8.83
CA LEU A 88 -6.96 13.58 7.70
C LEU A 88 -7.27 15.08 7.80
N ALA A 89 -6.24 15.91 7.85
CA ALA A 89 -6.38 17.36 7.97
C ALA A 89 -6.42 18.05 6.59
N ASN A 90 -5.52 17.69 5.68
CA ASN A 90 -5.44 18.28 4.34
C ASN A 90 -4.78 17.31 3.34
N VAL A 91 -5.11 17.45 2.05
CA VAL A 91 -4.40 16.85 0.92
C VAL A 91 -4.19 17.92 -0.14
N ASP A 92 -2.93 18.27 -0.36
CA ASP A 92 -2.54 19.19 -1.42
C ASP A 92 -2.51 18.45 -2.77
N LYS A 93 -3.10 19.07 -3.79
CA LYS A 93 -2.99 18.56 -5.15
C LYS A 93 -1.57 18.76 -5.66
N ALA A 94 -1.03 17.74 -6.33
CA ALA A 94 0.21 17.87 -7.07
C ALA A 94 -0.01 18.81 -8.26
N ALA A 95 0.37 20.08 -8.08
CA ALA A 95 0.27 21.06 -9.15
C ALA A 95 1.10 20.59 -10.36
N ASP A 96 0.50 20.74 -11.54
CA ASP A 96 1.15 20.53 -12.84
C ASP A 96 1.51 19.08 -13.20
N ALA A 97 1.00 18.05 -12.49
CA ALA A 97 1.17 16.63 -12.86
C ALA A 97 -0.16 15.97 -13.29
N PRO A 98 -0.17 15.04 -14.27
CA PRO A 98 -1.36 14.29 -14.67
C PRO A 98 -1.73 13.15 -13.69
N ILE A 99 -1.26 13.23 -12.44
CA ILE A 99 -1.54 12.26 -11.38
C ILE A 99 -2.26 12.97 -10.24
N GLU A 100 -3.40 12.43 -9.84
CA GLU A 100 -4.11 12.87 -8.64
C GLU A 100 -3.93 11.85 -7.50
N HIS A 101 -3.45 12.35 -6.36
CA HIS A 101 -3.39 11.60 -5.11
C HIS A 101 -4.69 11.76 -4.34
N SER A 102 -5.22 10.65 -3.83
CA SER A 102 -6.32 10.61 -2.87
C SER A 102 -5.86 9.84 -1.64
N ILE A 103 -6.11 10.42 -0.45
CA ILE A 103 -5.73 9.85 0.84
C ILE A 103 -7.00 9.56 1.63
N GLU A 104 -7.10 8.35 2.16
CA GLU A 104 -8.24 7.89 2.97
C GLU A 104 -7.72 7.21 4.24
N VAL A 105 -8.26 7.56 5.40
CA VAL A 105 -7.97 6.83 6.65
C VAL A 105 -8.74 5.52 6.63
N THR A 106 -8.04 4.40 6.66
CA THR A 106 -8.65 3.06 6.69
C THR A 106 -8.72 2.48 8.10
N LYS A 107 -7.78 2.86 8.97
CA LYS A 107 -7.80 2.54 10.40
C LYS A 107 -7.37 3.78 11.19
N ALA A 108 -8.30 4.37 11.93
CA ALA A 108 -8.04 5.61 12.66
C ALA A 108 -7.30 5.36 13.98
N ALA A 109 -7.61 4.25 14.66
CA ALA A 109 -7.07 3.97 15.98
C ALA A 109 -5.83 3.05 15.93
N THR A 110 -4.95 3.26 16.90
CA THR A 110 -3.93 2.29 17.29
C THR A 110 -4.57 1.15 18.08
N THR A 111 -4.23 -0.09 17.76
CA THR A 111 -4.57 -1.27 18.58
C THR A 111 -3.31 -2.07 18.93
N ASP A 112 -3.41 -3.09 19.77
CA ASP A 112 -2.29 -4.02 19.96
C ASP A 112 -1.95 -4.84 18.70
N GLU A 113 -2.82 -4.85 17.69
CA GLU A 113 -2.67 -5.68 16.49
C GLU A 113 -2.21 -4.90 15.26
N HIS A 114 -2.56 -3.62 15.17
CA HIS A 114 -2.14 -2.78 14.06
C HIS A 114 -1.94 -1.31 14.45
N PRO A 115 -1.05 -0.60 13.73
CA PRO A 115 -0.97 0.86 13.78
C PRO A 115 -2.18 1.51 13.08
N PRO A 116 -2.35 2.85 13.21
CA PRO A 116 -3.22 3.61 12.32
C PRO A 116 -2.77 3.45 10.87
N GLN A 117 -3.71 3.53 9.93
CA GLN A 117 -3.46 3.21 8.52
C GLN A 117 -4.20 4.18 7.60
N VAL A 118 -3.52 4.52 6.50
CA VAL A 118 -4.11 5.25 5.38
C VAL A 118 -3.95 4.48 4.07
N ARG A 119 -4.91 4.66 3.18
CA ARG A 119 -4.85 4.25 1.78
C ARG A 119 -4.44 5.44 0.94
N VAL A 120 -3.39 5.26 0.15
CA VAL A 120 -2.96 6.21 -0.88
C VAL A 120 -3.41 5.66 -2.22
N THR A 121 -4.19 6.45 -2.95
CA THR A 121 -4.65 6.11 -4.30
C THR A 121 -4.11 7.13 -5.30
N LEU A 122 -3.46 6.63 -6.35
CA LEU A 122 -3.00 7.42 -7.48
C LEU A 122 -3.96 7.21 -8.63
N THR A 123 -4.37 8.29 -9.30
CA THR A 123 -5.20 8.22 -10.51
C THR A 123 -4.56 9.00 -11.63
N ASN A 124 -4.41 8.38 -12.80
CA ASN A 124 -4.04 9.09 -14.01
C ASN A 124 -5.24 9.90 -14.52
N THR A 125 -5.14 11.22 -14.50
CA THR A 125 -6.21 12.15 -14.89
C THR A 125 -6.12 12.60 -16.35
N SER A 126 -5.10 12.15 -17.08
CA SER A 126 -4.92 12.43 -18.49
C SER A 126 -5.62 11.41 -19.41
N ASP A 127 -5.65 11.72 -20.70
CA ASP A 127 -6.16 10.85 -21.76
C ASP A 127 -5.06 9.96 -22.40
N GLU A 128 -3.83 10.01 -21.87
CA GLU A 128 -2.69 9.22 -22.31
C GLU A 128 -2.15 8.35 -21.17
N ALA A 129 -1.47 7.25 -21.49
CA ALA A 129 -0.79 6.46 -20.47
C ALA A 129 0.39 7.27 -19.90
N VAL A 130 0.58 7.18 -18.58
CA VAL A 130 1.66 7.88 -17.89
C VAL A 130 2.51 6.90 -17.10
N GLN A 131 3.78 7.27 -16.93
CA GLN A 131 4.68 6.63 -15.98
C GLN A 131 4.95 7.57 -14.82
N ALA A 132 4.81 7.06 -13.60
CA ALA A 132 5.00 7.85 -12.39
C ALA A 132 5.83 7.06 -11.34
N GLY A 133 6.66 7.76 -10.59
CA GLY A 133 7.55 7.21 -9.56
C GLY A 133 8.41 8.32 -8.96
N GLU A 134 9.30 8.11 -8.02
CA GLU A 134 9.82 6.83 -7.56
C GLU A 134 8.75 6.00 -6.85
N GLY A 135 8.66 4.71 -7.20
CA GLY A 135 7.48 3.88 -7.00
C GLY A 135 7.09 3.64 -5.53
N ARG A 136 7.98 3.89 -4.57
CA ARG A 136 7.66 3.82 -3.13
C ARG A 136 7.19 5.17 -2.63
N ASP A 137 7.98 6.20 -2.90
CA ASP A 137 7.78 7.57 -2.48
C ASP A 137 6.44 8.10 -2.99
N ILE A 138 6.07 7.82 -4.25
CA ILE A 138 4.79 8.25 -4.82
C ILE A 138 3.56 7.71 -4.06
N PHE A 139 3.70 6.62 -3.30
CA PHE A 139 2.68 6.08 -2.38
C PHE A 139 2.95 6.40 -0.90
N PHE A 140 3.85 7.35 -0.63
CA PHE A 140 4.30 7.76 0.71
C PHE A 140 4.92 6.62 1.55
N LYS A 141 5.47 5.59 0.90
CA LYS A 141 6.16 4.50 1.60
C LYS A 141 7.54 4.97 2.07
N TYR A 142 7.81 4.80 3.36
CA TYR A 142 9.04 5.22 4.04
C TYR A 142 9.25 6.75 4.12
N ILE A 143 8.16 7.51 4.07
CA ILE A 143 8.22 8.96 4.19
C ILE A 143 8.02 9.36 5.65
N THR A 144 8.98 10.11 6.17
CA THR A 144 8.92 10.75 7.48
C THR A 144 8.19 12.09 7.36
N ASP A 145 7.48 12.50 8.40
CA ASP A 145 6.88 13.83 8.46
C ASP A 145 7.94 14.94 8.60
N ASP A 146 7.55 16.18 8.33
CA ASP A 146 8.44 17.37 8.35
C ASP A 146 9.13 17.60 9.72
N SER A 147 8.63 17.02 10.81
CA SER A 147 9.19 17.14 12.17
C SER A 147 10.02 15.94 12.64
N ASP A 148 10.19 14.92 11.80
CA ASP A 148 10.92 13.68 12.12
C ASP A 148 10.33 12.88 13.31
N GLU A 149 9.03 13.04 13.59
CA GLU A 149 8.33 12.39 14.70
C GLU A 149 7.59 11.11 14.29
N LEU A 150 7.09 11.08 13.05
CA LEU A 150 6.26 10.02 12.49
C LEU A 150 6.80 9.58 11.14
N ILE A 151 6.57 8.30 10.81
CA ILE A 151 6.96 7.70 9.54
C ILE A 151 5.84 6.81 9.00
N LEU A 152 5.60 6.91 7.69
CA LEU A 152 4.68 6.06 6.96
C LEU A 152 5.43 4.86 6.40
N LEU A 153 4.96 3.65 6.69
CA LEU A 153 5.60 2.41 6.26
C LEU A 153 4.64 1.56 5.41
N PRO A 154 5.13 0.78 4.44
CA PRO A 154 4.31 -0.20 3.75
C PRO A 154 3.50 -1.08 4.71
N ALA A 155 2.18 -1.13 4.52
CA ALA A 155 1.33 -1.96 5.37
C ALA A 155 1.61 -3.45 5.18
N GLY A 156 1.38 -4.23 6.23
CA GLY A 156 1.55 -5.70 6.22
C GLY A 156 3.00 -6.19 6.20
N SER A 157 3.96 -5.28 6.37
CA SER A 157 5.37 -5.62 6.62
C SER A 157 5.65 -5.67 8.12
N GLU A 158 6.58 -6.51 8.55
CA GLU A 158 6.97 -6.61 9.96
C GLU A 158 8.09 -5.60 10.25
N TYR A 159 7.83 -4.70 11.21
CA TYR A 159 8.79 -3.74 11.71
C TYR A 159 9.02 -3.94 13.21
N SER A 160 10.24 -3.68 13.66
CA SER A 160 10.60 -3.74 15.08
C SER A 160 9.95 -2.56 15.81
N ALA A 161 8.73 -2.75 16.29
CA ALA A 161 7.94 -1.77 17.03
C ALA A 161 7.25 -2.42 18.24
N ASP A 162 6.88 -1.61 19.23
CA ASP A 162 6.11 -2.10 20.39
C ASP A 162 4.60 -2.12 20.08
N PRO A 163 3.91 -3.28 20.18
CA PRO A 163 2.46 -3.37 20.00
C PRO A 163 1.70 -2.40 20.90
N GLY A 164 0.64 -1.79 20.36
CA GLY A 164 -0.15 -0.77 21.06
C GLY A 164 0.55 0.60 21.19
N CYS A 165 1.85 0.66 20.89
CA CYS A 165 2.64 1.87 20.92
C CYS A 165 3.07 2.33 19.51
N TRP A 166 3.32 1.36 18.62
CA TRP A 166 3.74 1.51 17.22
C TRP A 166 4.86 2.51 16.98
N ARG A 167 5.75 2.63 17.96
CA ARG A 167 7.02 3.34 17.80
C ARG A 167 8.10 2.36 17.38
N LEU A 168 8.89 2.74 16.38
CA LEU A 168 10.04 1.96 15.94
C LEU A 168 11.11 1.93 17.03
N LYS A 169 11.67 0.74 17.26
CA LYS A 169 12.78 0.53 18.21
C LYS A 169 14.13 1.02 17.67
N GLU A 170 14.25 1.09 16.36
CA GLU A 170 15.48 1.47 15.67
C GLU A 170 15.15 2.18 14.35
N SER A 171 16.06 3.06 13.92
CA SER A 171 15.93 3.74 12.65
C SER A 171 16.04 2.75 11.48
N LEU A 172 15.24 2.96 10.45
CA LEU A 172 15.28 2.15 9.25
C LEU A 172 16.39 2.64 8.30
N PHE A 173 17.19 1.71 7.79
CA PHE A 173 18.15 1.97 6.73
C PHE A 173 17.67 1.30 5.45
N LEU A 174 17.40 2.11 4.42
CA LEU A 174 16.83 1.64 3.17
C LEU A 174 17.74 1.99 2.00
N THR A 175 17.83 1.05 1.06
CA THR A 175 18.40 1.34 -0.25
C THR A 175 17.38 2.12 -1.08
N GLN A 176 17.86 3.13 -1.80
CA GLN A 176 17.05 3.81 -2.81
C GLN A 176 16.86 2.85 -3.99
N GLU A 177 15.60 2.65 -4.38
CA GLU A 177 15.23 1.83 -5.52
C GLU A 177 14.43 2.68 -6.48
N TYR A 178 14.98 2.88 -7.67
CA TYR A 178 14.29 3.57 -8.74
C TYR A 178 13.27 2.62 -9.38
N GLN A 179 11.99 2.85 -9.12
CA GLN A 179 10.89 2.11 -9.72
C GLN A 179 9.89 3.09 -10.31
N MET A 180 9.34 2.77 -11.48
CA MET A 180 8.26 3.52 -12.11
C MET A 180 7.07 2.58 -12.29
N ILE A 181 5.87 3.09 -12.09
CA ILE A 181 4.62 2.40 -12.44
C ILE A 181 4.03 3.02 -13.69
N SER A 182 3.37 2.22 -14.52
CA SER A 182 2.53 2.72 -15.61
C SER A 182 1.07 2.74 -15.16
N LEU A 183 0.35 3.79 -15.55
CA LEU A 183 -1.08 3.94 -15.36
C LEU A 183 -1.71 4.32 -16.71
N ASP A 184 -2.65 3.51 -17.18
CA ASP A 184 -3.49 3.81 -18.33
C ASP A 184 -4.39 5.05 -18.07
N PRO A 185 -4.98 5.66 -19.11
CA PRO A 185 -5.90 6.79 -18.94
C PRO A 185 -7.05 6.46 -17.97
N GLY A 186 -7.19 7.24 -16.90
CA GLY A 186 -8.20 7.00 -15.86
C GLY A 186 -7.93 5.80 -14.95
N GLU A 187 -6.80 5.10 -15.10
CA GLU A 187 -6.45 4.01 -14.19
C GLU A 187 -6.11 4.56 -12.81
N SER A 188 -6.59 3.85 -11.78
CA SER A 188 -6.23 4.11 -10.39
C SER A 188 -5.48 2.91 -9.80
N ARG A 189 -4.48 3.20 -8.98
CA ARG A 189 -3.76 2.20 -8.18
C ARG A 189 -3.70 2.66 -6.73
N SER A 190 -3.93 1.73 -5.81
CA SER A 190 -3.94 2.02 -4.38
C SER A 190 -2.93 1.16 -3.63
N GLU A 191 -2.32 1.75 -2.62
CA GLU A 191 -1.44 1.08 -1.67
C GLU A 191 -1.83 1.50 -0.24
N LEU A 192 -1.60 0.62 0.73
CA LEU A 192 -1.81 0.92 2.15
C LEU A 192 -0.46 1.27 2.78
N VAL A 193 -0.47 2.31 3.61
CA VAL A 193 0.66 2.66 4.47
C VAL A 193 0.20 2.82 5.91
N ASP A 194 1.01 2.29 6.81
CA ASP A 194 0.82 2.27 8.24
C ASP A 194 1.63 3.41 8.89
N LEU A 195 1.06 4.07 9.88
CA LEU A 195 1.66 5.19 10.59
C LEU A 195 2.40 4.71 11.85
N TYR A 196 3.70 4.97 11.91
CA TYR A 196 4.54 4.64 13.07
C TYR A 196 5.13 5.89 13.69
N GLY A 197 5.42 5.82 15.00
CA GLY A 197 6.35 6.75 15.62
C GLY A 197 7.76 6.47 15.12
N ALA A 198 8.46 7.50 14.66
CA ALA A 198 9.86 7.38 14.27
C ALA A 198 10.73 6.95 15.47
N ALA A 199 11.81 6.22 15.18
CA ALA A 199 12.73 5.78 16.23
C ALA A 199 13.43 6.99 16.85
N LYS A 200 13.44 7.02 18.18
CA LYS A 200 14.06 8.10 18.96
C LYS A 200 15.56 7.89 19.12
N GLN A 201 16.29 8.98 19.32
CA GLN A 201 17.70 8.90 19.63
C GLN A 201 17.90 8.50 21.10
N GLU A 202 19.05 7.89 21.42
CA GLU A 202 19.37 7.53 22.80
C GLU A 202 19.28 8.75 23.73
N GLY A 203 18.45 8.65 24.78
CA GLY A 203 18.29 9.67 25.81
C GLY A 203 17.07 10.59 25.63
N GLU A 204 16.27 10.39 24.59
CA GLU A 204 14.96 11.03 24.43
C GLU A 204 13.86 10.24 25.15
N GLU A 205 12.79 10.92 25.59
CA GLU A 205 11.65 10.26 26.22
C GLU A 205 10.81 9.52 25.17
N GLU A 206 10.52 8.24 25.43
CA GLU A 206 9.68 7.42 24.56
C GLU A 206 8.20 7.58 24.95
N THR A 207 7.45 8.29 24.13
CA THR A 207 5.98 8.41 24.19
C THR A 207 5.38 7.78 22.94
N CYS A 208 4.45 6.83 22.98
CA CYS A 208 4.04 6.07 21.78
C CYS A 208 3.89 6.83 20.46
N LEU A 209 2.77 7.53 20.26
CA LEU A 209 2.56 8.43 19.12
C LEU A 209 2.40 9.85 19.65
N SER A 210 3.11 10.78 19.04
CA SER A 210 3.04 12.21 19.38
C SER A 210 1.69 12.77 18.92
N VAL A 211 1.03 13.57 19.76
CA VAL A 211 -0.22 14.28 19.39
C VAL A 211 0.09 15.58 18.66
N GLY A 212 -0.76 15.97 17.71
CA GLY A 212 -0.59 17.19 16.92
C GLY A 212 -0.88 16.99 15.44
N GLU A 213 -0.58 18.03 14.65
CA GLU A 213 -0.68 18.00 13.20
C GLU A 213 0.69 17.70 12.56
N PHE A 214 0.73 16.75 11.63
CA PHE A 214 1.95 16.28 10.98
C PHE A 214 1.77 16.32 9.46
N SER A 215 2.79 16.77 8.74
CA SER A 215 2.75 16.90 7.28
C SER A 215 3.75 15.98 6.62
N PHE A 216 3.31 15.24 5.60
CA PHE A 216 4.11 14.34 4.80
C PHE A 216 4.22 14.88 3.38
N GLU A 217 5.42 14.88 2.84
CA GLU A 217 5.70 15.35 1.48
C GLU A 217 6.41 14.27 0.67
N SER A 218 5.91 14.00 -0.52
CA SER A 218 6.54 13.13 -1.50
C SER A 218 6.89 13.92 -2.76
N ASN A 219 8.11 13.73 -3.24
CA ASN A 219 8.54 14.18 -4.57
C ASN A 219 8.49 12.99 -5.53
N PHE A 220 8.03 13.21 -6.76
CA PHE A 220 7.89 12.15 -7.75
C PHE A 220 8.08 12.71 -9.17
N SER A 221 8.74 11.94 -10.02
CA SER A 221 8.83 12.12 -11.46
C SER A 221 7.61 11.54 -12.18
N VAL A 222 7.13 12.24 -13.21
CA VAL A 222 6.04 11.78 -14.09
C VAL A 222 6.36 12.09 -15.55
N GLY A 223 5.99 11.20 -16.47
CA GLY A 223 6.18 11.40 -17.91
C GLY A 223 5.39 10.40 -18.76
N ALA A 224 5.34 10.60 -20.08
CA ALA A 224 4.61 9.71 -20.99
C ALA A 224 5.30 8.34 -21.16
N SER A 225 6.63 8.29 -21.08
CA SER A 225 7.40 7.05 -21.13
C SER A 225 8.77 7.17 -20.43
N GLU A 226 9.43 6.03 -20.23
CA GLU A 226 10.81 5.96 -19.72
C GLU A 226 11.83 6.80 -20.52
N ALA A 227 11.58 6.99 -21.81
CA ALA A 227 12.51 7.68 -22.71
C ALA A 227 12.26 9.19 -22.81
N ASP A 228 11.13 9.67 -22.27
CA ASP A 228 10.74 11.07 -22.33
C ASP A 228 11.35 11.87 -21.18
N GLU A 229 11.44 13.18 -21.36
CA GLU A 229 11.81 14.11 -20.28
C GLU A 229 10.73 14.03 -19.19
N LYS A 230 11.13 13.58 -18.01
CA LYS A 230 10.23 13.47 -16.86
C LYS A 230 10.10 14.83 -16.17
N GLN A 231 8.89 15.16 -15.77
CA GLN A 231 8.59 16.30 -14.94
C GLN A 231 8.67 15.89 -13.47
N GLU A 232 9.34 16.71 -12.66
CA GLU A 232 9.28 16.58 -11.20
C GLU A 232 8.01 17.23 -10.66
N ALA A 233 7.33 16.52 -9.78
CA ALA A 233 6.10 16.91 -9.14
C ALA A 233 6.12 16.56 -7.66
N LYS A 234 5.17 17.11 -6.91
CA LYS A 234 5.15 17.02 -5.46
C LYS A 234 3.74 16.91 -4.94
N CYS A 235 3.51 15.98 -4.01
CA CYS A 235 2.27 15.86 -3.28
C CYS A 235 2.56 16.00 -1.79
N ARG A 236 1.65 16.67 -1.08
CA ARG A 236 1.69 16.79 0.38
C ARG A 236 0.33 16.44 0.94
N PHE A 237 0.32 15.80 2.10
CA PHE A 237 -0.88 15.73 2.92
C PHE A 237 -0.51 15.91 4.39
N SER A 238 -1.51 16.27 5.19
CA SER A 238 -1.35 16.47 6.62
C SER A 238 -2.40 15.66 7.37
N ILE A 239 -2.02 15.15 8.53
CA ILE A 239 -2.88 14.40 9.44
C ILE A 239 -2.92 15.10 10.80
N SER A 240 -3.97 14.84 11.57
CA SER A 240 -4.04 15.18 13.00
C SER A 240 -4.11 13.90 13.83
N LEU A 241 -3.38 13.89 14.94
CA LEU A 241 -3.42 12.89 16.00
C LEU A 241 -3.92 13.56 17.28
N GLU A 242 -5.11 13.18 17.74
CA GLU A 242 -5.80 13.78 18.91
C GLU A 242 -6.19 12.76 19.99
#